data_AF-A0A497BFZ3-F1
#
_entry.id   AF-A0A497BFZ3-F1
#
_cell.length_a   1.000
_cell.length_b   1.000
_cell.length_c   1.000
_cell.angle_alpha   90.00
_cell.angle_beta   90.00
_cell.angle_gamma   90.00
#
_symmetry.space_group_name_H-M   'P 1'
#
loop_
_entity.id
_entity.type
_entity.pdbx_description
1 polymer ?
#
loop_
_entity_poly.entity_id
_entity_poly.type
_entity_poly.pdbx_seq_one_letter_code
_entity_poly.pdbx_strand_id
1 'polypeptide(L)'
;MVRVKSVEEAKKHLEQAVSLIPDRYESGVKAANWKEPALAGEDLFADMMSVVVSERRRAKGIEKTSDEDWRNRAVTKGKPIIGTRIRDALGRYASGWAPYRAAIEGVTLEPKTVDPMANIDRRVKPIVEALINKKKELLGS
;
A
#
# COMPACT_ATOMS: atom_id res chain seq x y z
N MET A 1 32.69 17.56 -22.60
CA MET A 1 31.87 17.88 -21.41
C MET A 1 30.41 17.86 -21.84
N VAL A 2 29.53 17.15 -21.14
CA VAL A 2 28.09 17.11 -21.48
C VAL A 2 27.46 18.44 -21.07
N ARG A 3 26.78 19.11 -22.00
CA ARG A 3 26.06 20.36 -21.71
C ARG A 3 24.76 20.03 -20.98
N VAL A 4 24.58 20.58 -19.79
CA VAL A 4 23.37 20.44 -18.97
C VAL A 4 22.77 21.84 -18.77
N LYS A 5 21.43 21.93 -18.81
CA LYS A 5 20.70 23.17 -18.52
C LYS A 5 20.99 23.67 -17.12
N SER A 6 20.86 24.98 -16.89
CA SER A 6 20.86 25.50 -15.52
C SER A 6 19.61 25.02 -14.77
N VAL A 7 19.65 25.06 -13.43
CA VAL A 7 18.51 24.72 -12.58
C VAL A 7 17.31 25.63 -12.87
N GLU A 8 17.58 26.91 -13.10
CA GLU A 8 16.58 27.94 -13.40
C GLU A 8 15.92 27.67 -14.75
N GLU A 9 16.72 27.32 -15.76
CA GLU A 9 16.21 26.97 -17.08
C GLU A 9 15.37 25.68 -17.03
N ALA A 10 15.81 24.67 -16.27
CA ALA A 10 15.05 23.43 -16.07
C ALA A 10 13.72 23.69 -15.33
N LYS A 11 13.75 24.50 -14.27
CA LYS A 11 12.56 24.87 -13.50
C LYS A 11 11.54 25.62 -14.36
N LYS A 12 11.99 26.63 -15.11
CA LYS A 12 11.12 27.41 -16.01
C LYS A 12 10.42 26.51 -17.02
N HIS A 13 11.14 25.59 -17.64
CA HIS A 13 10.54 24.64 -18.59
C HIS A 13 9.52 23.73 -17.92
N LEU A 14 9.78 23.25 -16.70
CA LEU A 14 8.83 22.42 -15.97
C LEU A 14 7.57 23.22 -15.61
N GLU A 15 7.70 24.45 -15.12
CA GLU A 15 6.57 25.34 -14.81
C GLU A 15 5.68 25.56 -16.03
N GLN A 16 6.27 25.81 -17.20
CA GLN A 16 5.53 25.96 -18.46
C GLN A 16 4.79 24.67 -18.86
N ALA A 17 5.31 23.50 -18.50
CA ALA A 17 4.70 22.22 -18.82
C ALA A 17 3.55 21.83 -17.87
N VAL A 18 3.40 22.47 -16.70
CA VAL A 18 2.43 22.07 -15.66
C VAL A 18 1.00 21.97 -16.19
N SER A 19 0.57 22.86 -17.08
CA SER A 19 -0.79 22.83 -17.65
C SER A 19 -1.00 21.68 -18.64
N LEU A 20 0.07 21.17 -19.26
CA LEU A 20 0.01 20.11 -20.28
C LEU A 20 0.17 18.71 -19.70
N ILE A 21 0.81 18.59 -18.54
CA ILE A 21 1.16 17.30 -17.93
C ILE A 21 -0.07 16.44 -17.60
N PRO A 22 -1.17 16.97 -17.01
CA PRO A 22 -2.33 16.13 -16.64
C PRO A 22 -2.92 15.36 -17.82
N ASP A 23 -3.22 16.03 -18.94
CA ASP A 23 -3.84 15.41 -20.11
C ASP A 23 -2.91 14.38 -20.77
N ARG A 24 -1.61 14.69 -20.83
CA ARG A 24 -0.59 13.76 -21.34
C ARG A 24 -0.45 12.52 -20.46
N TYR A 25 -0.46 12.72 -19.14
CA TYR A 25 -0.40 11.63 -18.17
C TYR A 25 -1.63 10.73 -18.30
N GLU A 26 -2.84 11.30 -18.33
CA GLU A 26 -4.08 10.54 -18.49
C GLU A 26 -4.07 9.73 -19.80
N SER A 27 -3.69 10.37 -20.91
CA SER A 27 -3.60 9.71 -22.22
C SER A 27 -2.62 8.52 -22.19
N GLY A 28 -1.45 8.71 -21.58
CA GLY A 28 -0.45 7.65 -21.43
C GLY A 28 -0.94 6.48 -20.57
N VAL A 29 -1.55 6.76 -19.42
CA VAL A 29 -2.09 5.73 -18.52
C VAL A 29 -3.21 4.94 -19.19
N LYS A 30 -4.12 5.61 -19.91
CA LYS A 30 -5.22 4.95 -20.63
C LYS A 30 -4.73 4.00 -21.73
N ALA A 31 -3.56 4.28 -22.33
CA ALA A 31 -2.97 3.45 -23.38
C ALA A 31 -2.03 2.35 -22.86
N ALA A 32 -1.67 2.35 -21.56
CA ALA A 32 -0.62 1.49 -21.05
C ALA A 32 -1.09 0.05 -20.75
N ASN A 33 -0.37 -0.95 -21.27
CA ASN A 33 -0.38 -2.31 -20.73
C ASN A 33 0.64 -2.43 -19.60
N TRP A 34 0.19 -2.37 -18.35
CA TRP A 34 1.09 -2.37 -17.20
C TRP A 34 1.24 -3.75 -16.54
N LYS A 35 0.19 -4.58 -16.56
CA LYS A 35 0.13 -5.79 -15.72
C LYS A 35 1.05 -6.89 -16.21
N GLU A 36 0.99 -7.20 -17.50
CA GLU A 36 1.82 -8.26 -18.10
C GLU A 36 3.33 -7.99 -17.94
N PRO A 37 3.86 -6.81 -18.32
CA PRO A 37 5.29 -6.54 -18.11
C PRO A 37 5.66 -6.46 -16.64
N ALA A 38 4.77 -6.00 -15.74
CA ALA A 38 5.04 -6.00 -14.31
C ALA A 38 5.19 -7.42 -13.76
N LEU A 39 4.30 -8.34 -14.16
CA LEU A 39 4.38 -9.75 -13.76
C LEU A 39 5.63 -10.45 -14.33
N ALA A 40 6.02 -10.13 -15.56
CA ALA A 40 7.24 -10.67 -16.16
C ALA A 40 8.53 -10.20 -15.45
N GLY A 41 8.45 -9.11 -14.67
CA GLY A 41 9.58 -8.53 -13.94
C GLY A 41 9.72 -8.97 -12.48
N GLU A 42 8.97 -9.97 -12.02
CA GLU A 42 8.94 -10.38 -10.59
C GLU A 42 10.32 -10.78 -10.06
N ASP A 43 11.08 -11.58 -10.83
CA ASP A 43 12.42 -12.03 -10.41
C ASP A 43 13.38 -10.85 -10.24
N LEU A 44 13.36 -9.90 -11.17
CA LEU A 44 14.17 -8.68 -11.09
C LEU A 44 13.77 -7.82 -9.88
N PHE A 45 12.47 -7.75 -9.58
CA PHE A 45 12.00 -7.06 -8.39
C PHE A 45 12.55 -7.72 -7.12
N ALA A 46 12.49 -9.03 -7.01
CA ALA A 46 13.00 -9.78 -5.86
C ALA A 46 14.51 -9.56 -5.65
N ASP A 47 15.31 -9.65 -6.72
CA ASP A 47 16.75 -9.40 -6.70
C ASP A 47 17.09 -7.99 -6.21
N MET A 48 16.39 -6.98 -6.74
CA MET A 48 16.62 -5.60 -6.35
C MET A 48 16.14 -5.29 -4.93
N MET A 49 15.13 -5.98 -4.42
CA MET A 49 14.70 -5.84 -3.04
C MET A 49 15.78 -6.32 -2.05
N SER A 50 16.50 -7.39 -2.38
CA SER A 50 17.68 -7.83 -1.62
C SER A 50 18.74 -6.72 -1.53
N VAL A 51 19.02 -6.03 -2.64
CA VAL A 51 19.96 -4.90 -2.68
C VAL A 51 19.45 -3.71 -1.86
N VAL A 52 18.16 -3.35 -2.00
CA VAL A 52 17.54 -2.25 -1.25
C VAL A 52 17.66 -2.45 0.26
N VAL A 53 17.44 -3.68 0.72
CA VAL A 53 17.55 -4.07 2.13
C VAL A 53 19.01 -4.03 2.59
N SER A 54 19.93 -4.66 1.85
CA SER A 54 21.35 -4.71 2.22
C SER A 54 21.98 -3.32 2.31
N GLU A 55 21.65 -2.43 1.38
CA GLU A 55 22.14 -1.05 1.36
C GLU A 55 21.39 -0.10 2.29
N ARG A 56 20.34 -0.57 2.97
CA ARG A 56 19.47 0.20 3.86
C ARG A 56 18.87 1.45 3.19
N ARG A 57 18.52 1.38 1.89
CA ARG A 57 18.04 2.55 1.13
C ARG A 57 16.79 3.18 1.76
N ARG A 58 15.91 2.39 2.37
CA ARG A 58 14.74 2.90 3.11
C ARG A 58 15.13 3.81 4.28
N ALA A 59 16.10 3.40 5.11
CA ALA A 59 16.54 4.19 6.26
C ALA A 59 17.13 5.53 5.79
N LYS A 60 18.02 5.48 4.80
CA LYS A 60 18.62 6.67 4.16
C LYS A 60 17.57 7.60 3.54
N GLY A 61 16.44 7.07 3.07
CA GLY A 61 15.33 7.87 2.55
C GLY A 61 14.55 8.58 3.67
N ILE A 62 14.31 7.87 4.78
CA ILE A 62 13.61 8.42 5.95
C ILE A 62 14.45 9.53 6.61
N GLU A 63 15.77 9.36 6.69
CA GLU A 63 16.71 10.36 7.23
C GLU A 63 16.68 11.70 6.46
N LYS A 64 16.15 11.74 5.23
CA LYS A 64 16.03 12.96 4.42
C LYS A 64 14.77 13.77 4.70
N THR A 65 13.84 13.27 5.50
CA THR A 65 12.63 13.99 5.90
C THR A 65 12.64 14.22 7.40
N SER A 66 11.88 15.23 7.84
CA SER A 66 11.64 15.48 9.25
C SER A 66 10.20 15.16 9.60
N ASP A 67 10.00 14.90 10.88
CA ASP A 67 8.69 14.76 11.50
C ASP A 67 7.75 15.95 11.19
N GLU A 68 8.31 17.16 11.15
CA GLU A 68 7.57 18.38 10.82
C GLU A 68 7.19 18.45 9.34
N ASP A 69 8.12 18.17 8.42
CA ASP A 69 7.83 18.14 6.97
C ASP A 69 6.76 17.09 6.66
N TRP A 70 6.85 15.90 7.27
CA TRP A 70 5.84 14.86 7.14
C TRP A 70 4.47 15.32 7.64
N ARG A 71 4.38 15.86 8.87
CA ARG A 71 3.11 16.37 9.43
C ARG A 71 2.50 17.45 8.55
N ASN A 72 3.30 18.43 8.13
CA ASN A 72 2.85 19.52 7.28
C ASN A 72 2.28 19.02 5.95
N ARG A 73 2.96 18.08 5.29
CA ARG A 73 2.46 17.48 4.03
C ARG A 73 1.21 16.64 4.24
N ALA A 74 1.14 15.86 5.31
CA ALA A 74 -0.04 15.05 5.62
C ALA A 74 -1.29 15.91 5.85
N VAL A 75 -1.14 17.02 6.58
CA VAL A 75 -2.24 17.97 6.82
C VAL A 75 -2.61 18.74 5.56
N THR A 76 -1.63 19.31 4.86
CA THR A 76 -1.92 20.21 3.72
C THR A 76 -2.39 19.47 2.47
N LYS A 77 -1.84 18.27 2.20
CA LYS A 77 -2.16 17.49 0.99
C LYS A 77 -3.12 16.32 1.25
N GLY A 78 -3.01 15.69 2.41
CA GLY A 78 -3.76 14.47 2.73
C GLY A 78 -5.16 14.76 3.29
N LYS A 79 -5.25 15.63 4.31
CA LYS A 79 -6.53 15.98 4.98
C LYS A 79 -7.64 16.38 4.00
N PRO A 80 -7.40 17.20 2.96
CA PRO A 80 -8.48 17.64 2.07
C PRO A 80 -9.14 16.51 1.26
N ILE A 81 -8.44 15.40 1.02
CA ILE A 81 -8.88 14.37 0.05
C ILE A 81 -9.18 13.01 0.69
N ILE A 82 -8.74 12.77 1.93
CA ILE A 82 -8.80 11.43 2.54
C ILE A 82 -10.23 10.89 2.68
N GLY A 83 -11.21 11.75 3.03
CA GLY A 83 -12.61 11.33 3.18
C GLY A 83 -13.23 10.84 1.86
N THR A 84 -12.95 11.52 0.75
CA THR A 84 -13.40 11.10 -0.59
C THR A 84 -12.76 9.78 -0.98
N ARG A 85 -11.43 9.65 -0.82
CA ARG A 85 -10.72 8.40 -1.12
C ARG A 85 -11.22 7.21 -0.32
N ILE A 86 -11.57 7.40 0.96
CA ILE A 86 -12.16 6.36 1.80
C ILE A 86 -13.54 5.99 1.26
N ARG A 87 -14.40 6.97 0.98
CA ARG A 87 -15.75 6.73 0.45
C ARG A 87 -15.72 5.92 -0.85
N ASP A 88 -14.83 6.27 -1.77
CA ASP A 88 -14.66 5.57 -3.05
C ASP A 88 -14.11 4.13 -2.86
N ALA A 89 -13.42 3.88 -1.74
CA ALA A 89 -12.86 2.57 -1.42
C ALA A 89 -13.79 1.67 -0.59
N LEU A 90 -14.96 2.15 -0.14
CA LEU A 90 -15.86 1.37 0.73
C LEU A 90 -16.30 0.04 0.10
N GLY A 91 -16.57 0.03 -1.22
CA GLY A 91 -16.90 -1.20 -1.94
C GLY A 91 -15.75 -2.21 -1.92
N ARG A 92 -14.52 -1.76 -2.18
CA ARG A 92 -13.32 -2.61 -2.10
C ARG A 92 -13.08 -3.14 -0.69
N TYR A 93 -13.31 -2.31 0.33
CA TYR A 93 -13.24 -2.75 1.72
C TYR A 93 -14.25 -3.86 2.00
N ALA A 94 -15.53 -3.67 1.64
CA ALA A 94 -16.57 -4.67 1.85
C ALA A 94 -16.24 -6.00 1.15
N SER A 95 -15.83 -5.95 -0.11
CA SER A 95 -15.43 -7.14 -0.87
C SER A 95 -14.17 -7.82 -0.32
N GLY A 96 -13.19 -7.04 0.15
CA GLY A 96 -11.99 -7.58 0.77
C GLY A 96 -12.23 -8.17 2.16
N TRP A 97 -13.20 -7.64 2.91
CA TRP A 97 -13.57 -8.11 4.24
C TRP A 97 -14.49 -9.34 4.20
N ALA A 98 -15.39 -9.43 3.22
CA ALA A 98 -16.41 -10.47 3.16
C ALA A 98 -15.87 -11.92 3.31
N PRO A 99 -14.74 -12.32 2.68
CA PRO A 99 -14.19 -13.66 2.85
C PRO A 99 -13.74 -13.97 4.29
N TYR A 100 -13.19 -12.97 4.98
CA TYR A 100 -12.77 -13.11 6.37
C TYR A 100 -13.96 -13.14 7.33
N ARG A 101 -14.97 -12.32 7.07
CA ARG A 101 -16.25 -12.37 7.80
C ARG A 101 -16.87 -13.76 7.69
N ALA A 102 -16.98 -14.30 6.48
CA ALA A 102 -17.53 -15.64 6.25
C ALA A 102 -16.70 -16.73 6.94
N ALA A 103 -15.37 -16.63 6.92
CA ALA A 103 -14.49 -17.55 7.63
C ALA A 103 -14.75 -17.53 9.14
N ILE A 104 -14.91 -16.35 9.73
CA ILE A 104 -15.24 -16.20 11.17
C ILE A 104 -16.62 -16.77 11.48
N GLU A 105 -17.63 -16.50 10.65
CA GLU A 105 -19.00 -17.00 10.85
C GLU A 105 -19.09 -18.53 10.79
N GLY A 106 -18.16 -19.18 10.08
CA GLY A 106 -18.05 -20.64 10.06
C GLY A 106 -17.38 -21.25 11.30
N VAL A 107 -16.80 -20.45 12.20
CA VAL A 107 -16.12 -20.97 13.39
C VAL A 107 -17.13 -21.35 14.47
N THR A 108 -17.11 -22.62 14.88
CA THR A 108 -17.80 -23.06 16.09
C THR A 108 -16.91 -22.85 17.30
N LEU A 109 -17.40 -22.11 18.30
CA LEU A 109 -16.64 -21.79 19.52
C LEU A 109 -17.12 -22.63 20.70
N GLU A 110 -16.18 -23.19 21.44
CA GLU A 110 -16.49 -23.90 22.69
C GLU A 110 -17.08 -22.95 23.75
N PRO A 111 -17.88 -23.49 24.70
CA PRO A 111 -18.42 -22.71 25.82
C PRO A 111 -17.33 -22.00 26.64
N LYS A 112 -17.67 -20.82 27.16
CA LYS A 112 -16.78 -20.06 28.04
C LYS A 112 -16.60 -20.76 29.39
N THR A 113 -15.44 -20.54 29.99
CA THR A 113 -15.10 -20.93 31.37
C THR A 113 -14.91 -19.72 32.27
N VAL A 114 -14.81 -19.94 33.57
CA VAL A 114 -14.41 -18.89 34.54
C VAL A 114 -12.94 -18.54 34.43
N ASP A 115 -12.10 -19.47 33.99
CA ASP A 115 -10.68 -19.22 33.74
C ASP A 115 -10.50 -18.38 32.45
N PRO A 116 -9.93 -17.17 32.54
CA PRO A 116 -9.65 -16.33 31.38
C PRO A 116 -8.65 -16.96 30.40
N MET A 117 -7.68 -17.74 30.90
CA MET A 117 -6.66 -18.35 30.03
C MET A 117 -7.27 -19.45 29.16
N ALA A 118 -8.07 -20.33 29.75
CA ALA A 118 -8.84 -21.31 28.99
C ALA A 118 -9.79 -20.65 27.95
N ASN A 119 -10.34 -19.47 28.21
CA ASN A 119 -11.17 -18.76 27.22
C ASN A 119 -10.38 -18.25 26.00
N ILE A 120 -9.13 -17.84 26.19
CA ILE A 120 -8.26 -17.45 25.07
C ILE A 120 -8.07 -18.64 24.15
N ASP A 121 -7.72 -19.79 24.73
CA ASP A 121 -7.48 -21.02 23.98
C ASP A 121 -8.72 -21.50 23.23
N ARG A 122 -9.87 -21.50 23.91
CA ARG A 122 -11.12 -22.04 23.38
C ARG A 122 -11.85 -21.13 22.40
N ARG A 123 -11.54 -19.83 22.41
CA ARG A 123 -12.34 -18.85 21.65
C ARG A 123 -11.54 -17.89 20.80
N VAL A 124 -10.40 -17.39 21.30
CA VAL A 124 -9.59 -16.42 20.54
C VAL A 124 -8.73 -17.15 19.51
N LYS A 125 -8.04 -18.22 19.91
CA LYS A 125 -7.18 -18.98 19.00
C LYS A 125 -7.91 -19.52 17.77
N PRO A 126 -9.12 -20.12 17.87
CA PRO A 126 -9.84 -20.61 16.70
C PRO A 126 -10.22 -19.51 15.69
N ILE A 127 -10.57 -18.32 16.18
CA ILE A 127 -10.89 -17.17 15.32
C ILE A 127 -9.63 -16.68 14.59
N VAL A 128 -8.51 -16.57 15.31
CA VAL A 128 -7.22 -16.18 14.71
C VAL A 128 -6.76 -17.20 13.68
N GLU A 129 -6.89 -18.49 13.98
CA GLU A 129 -6.57 -19.57 13.06
C GLU A 129 -7.41 -19.50 11.78
N ALA A 130 -8.72 -19.30 11.90
CA ALA A 130 -9.61 -19.14 10.74
C ALA A 130 -9.20 -17.97 9.84
N LEU A 131 -8.81 -16.83 10.44
CA LEU A 131 -8.32 -15.67 9.70
C LEU A 131 -6.98 -15.92 9.01
N ILE A 132 -6.03 -16.58 9.69
CA ILE A 132 -4.73 -16.96 9.11
C ILE A 132 -4.93 -17.89 7.92
N ASN A 133 -5.77 -18.92 8.08
CA ASN A 133 -6.04 -19.89 7.03
C ASN A 133 -6.70 -19.23 5.82
N LYS A 134 -7.68 -18.34 6.06
CA LYS A 134 -8.31 -17.58 4.97
C LYS A 134 -7.31 -16.67 4.24
N LYS A 135 -6.38 -16.04 4.97
CA LYS A 135 -5.33 -15.23 4.35
C LYS A 135 -4.43 -16.06 3.45
N LYS A 136 -3.98 -17.23 3.92
CA LYS A 136 -3.14 -18.16 3.14
C LYS A 136 -3.86 -18.64 1.88
N GLU A 137 -5.14 -18.96 1.97
CA GLU A 137 -5.96 -19.35 0.83
C GLU A 137 -6.03 -18.25 -0.24
N LEU A 138 -6.18 -16.99 0.17
CA LEU A 138 -6.33 -15.85 -0.74
C LEU A 138 -5.01 -15.35 -1.34
N LEU A 139 -3.91 -15.40 -0.57
CA LEU A 139 -2.67 -14.70 -0.87
C LEU A 139 -1.42 -15.60 -0.94
N GLY A 140 -1.53 -16.88 -0.58
CA GLY A 140 -0.44 -17.86 -0.66
C GLY A 140 0.59 -17.82 0.47
N SER A 141 0.49 -16.90 1.45
CA SER A 141 1.40 -16.82 2.62
C SER A 141 0.78 -16.16 3.85
#